data_AF-A0A0D0ERJ8-F1
#
_entry.id   AF-A0A0D0ERJ8-F1
#
_cell.length_a   1.000
_cell.length_b   1.000
_cell.length_c   1.000
_cell.angle_alpha   90.00
_cell.angle_beta   90.00
_cell.angle_gamma   90.00
#
_symmetry.space_group_name_H-M   'P 1'
#
loop_
_entity.id
_entity.type
_entity.pdbx_description
1 polymer ?
#
loop_
_entity_poly.entity_id
_entity_poly.type
_entity_poly.pdbx_seq_one_letter_code
_entity_poly.pdbx_strand_id
1 'polypeptide(L)'
;MPIDYITAVYNVGNSIIDQSKPIQKLDILAVNKNKKIIVKAFFNGKPSKSGTKIRVFNPENWEKELILNKDGEAVFYPTMKGLYIIRQDWVEPVSGAYKNINYTSKRHRCNYYLLYQ
;
A
#
# COMPACT_ATOMS: atom_id res chain seq x y z
N MET A 1 -11.75 11.87 -9.42
CA MET A 1 -11.34 10.44 -9.31
C MET A 1 -9.90 10.38 -8.84
N PRO A 2 -9.47 9.35 -8.09
CA PRO A 2 -8.08 9.22 -7.72
C PRO A 2 -7.20 8.85 -8.92
N ILE A 3 -5.90 9.15 -8.82
CA ILE A 3 -4.88 8.49 -9.62
C ILE A 3 -4.65 7.12 -8.98
N ASP A 4 -4.96 6.05 -9.71
CA ASP A 4 -4.85 4.67 -9.25
C ASP A 4 -3.49 4.06 -9.61
N TYR A 5 -2.86 3.46 -8.61
CA TYR A 5 -1.60 2.72 -8.66
C TYR A 5 -1.93 1.25 -8.36
N ILE A 6 -1.51 0.34 -9.23
CA ILE A 6 -1.88 -1.08 -9.17
C ILE A 6 -0.60 -1.90 -9.25
N THR A 7 -0.42 -2.84 -8.31
CA THR A 7 0.76 -3.69 -8.28
C THR A 7 0.38 -5.07 -7.80
N ALA A 8 0.78 -6.11 -8.54
CA ALA A 8 0.64 -7.50 -8.11
C ALA A 8 2.02 -8.12 -8.01
N VAL A 9 2.33 -8.71 -6.86
CA VAL A 9 3.62 -9.35 -6.59
C VAL A 9 3.40 -10.82 -6.27
N TYR A 10 4.14 -11.67 -6.98
CA TYR A 10 4.13 -13.11 -6.82
C TYR A 10 5.56 -13.57 -6.54
N ASN A 11 5.75 -14.23 -5.41
CA ASN A 11 7.03 -14.81 -5.06
C ASN A 11 7.06 -16.25 -5.58
N VAL A 12 8.02 -16.56 -6.45
CA VAL A 12 8.29 -17.92 -6.93
C VAL A 12 9.61 -18.39 -6.34
N GLY A 13 9.58 -19.50 -5.61
CA GLY A 13 10.74 -20.05 -4.91
C GLY A 13 11.16 -19.25 -3.65
N ASN A 14 12.34 -19.57 -3.11
CA ASN A 14 12.89 -18.93 -1.90
C ASN A 14 13.66 -17.64 -2.21
N SER A 15 13.02 -16.72 -2.92
CA SER A 15 13.63 -15.42 -3.24
C SER A 15 13.55 -14.50 -2.03
N ILE A 16 14.71 -14.12 -1.49
CA ILE A 16 14.82 -13.07 -0.47
C ILE A 16 14.66 -11.75 -1.20
N ILE A 17 13.50 -11.10 -1.10
CA ILE A 17 13.31 -9.73 -1.58
C ILE A 17 14.02 -8.82 -0.57
N ASP A 18 15.32 -8.64 -0.78
CA ASP A 18 16.12 -7.69 -0.02
C ASP A 18 16.07 -6.36 -0.78
N GLN A 19 15.25 -5.43 -0.28
CA GLN A 19 15.20 -4.02 -0.70
C GLN A 19 14.57 -3.75 -2.08
N SER A 20 13.27 -3.99 -2.22
CA SER A 20 12.51 -3.25 -3.23
C SER A 20 12.49 -1.76 -2.84
N LYS A 21 12.84 -0.88 -3.79
CA LYS A 21 12.64 0.57 -3.66
C LYS A 21 11.25 0.92 -4.17
N PRO A 22 10.58 1.96 -3.63
CA PRO A 22 9.33 2.44 -4.21
C PRO A 22 9.58 2.94 -5.63
N ILE A 23 8.76 2.48 -6.57
CA ILE A 23 8.78 2.85 -8.00
C ILE A 23 7.69 3.88 -8.28
N GLN A 24 6.54 3.75 -7.60
CA GLN A 24 5.37 4.59 -7.83
C GLN A 24 5.37 5.83 -6.94
N LYS A 25 4.63 6.87 -7.35
CA LYS A 25 4.44 8.07 -6.52
C LYS A 25 3.67 7.74 -5.23
N LEU A 26 2.70 6.84 -5.26
CA LEU A 26 2.10 6.25 -4.07
C LEU A 26 2.32 4.75 -4.16
N ASP A 27 3.10 4.20 -3.24
CA ASP A 27 3.59 2.82 -3.36
C ASP A 27 3.49 2.07 -2.04
N ILE A 28 3.35 0.75 -2.15
CA ILE A 28 3.30 -0.17 -1.02
C ILE A 28 4.26 -1.31 -1.33
N LEU A 29 5.08 -1.65 -0.34
CA LEU A 29 5.91 -2.84 -0.36
C LEU A 29 5.45 -3.76 0.76
N ALA A 30 5.34 -5.06 0.47
CA ALA A 30 4.97 -6.06 1.45
C ALA A 30 5.97 -7.22 1.41
N VAL A 31 6.52 -7.56 2.58
CA VAL A 31 7.48 -8.65 2.74
C VAL A 31 6.93 -9.67 3.74
N ASN A 32 6.94 -10.95 3.35
CA ASN A 32 6.66 -12.05 4.24
C ASN A 32 7.92 -12.42 5.02
N LYS A 33 7.86 -12.35 6.34
CA LYS A 33 8.94 -12.76 7.24
C LYS A 33 8.34 -13.56 8.40
N ASN A 34 8.63 -14.86 8.49
CA ASN A 34 8.19 -15.71 9.60
C ASN A 34 6.67 -15.65 9.87
N LYS A 35 5.83 -15.85 8.85
CA LYS A 35 4.35 -15.84 8.93
C LYS A 35 3.69 -14.48 9.27
N LYS A 36 4.47 -13.40 9.29
CA LYS A 36 3.93 -12.03 9.32
C LYS A 36 4.25 -11.30 8.02
N ILE A 37 3.33 -10.44 7.62
CA ILE A 37 3.54 -9.51 6.52
C ILE A 37 3.91 -8.15 7.12
N ILE A 38 5.08 -7.67 6.76
CA ILE A 38 5.53 -6.31 7.03
C ILE A 38 5.14 -5.48 5.81
N VAL A 39 4.31 -4.47 6.03
CA VAL A 39 3.85 -3.52 5.02
C VAL A 39 4.58 -2.21 5.23
N LYS A 40 5.16 -1.67 4.16
CA LYS A 40 5.77 -0.34 4.15
C LYS A 40 5.16 0.50 3.04
N ALA A 41 4.69 1.68 3.40
CA ALA A 41 4.00 2.57 2.48
C ALA A 41 4.85 3.80 2.17
N PHE A 42 4.73 4.31 0.96
CA PHE A 42 5.55 5.42 0.47
C PHE A 42 4.71 6.45 -0.29
N PHE A 43 5.09 7.72 -0.13
CA PHE A 43 4.63 8.80 -0.98
C PHE A 43 5.84 9.57 -1.51
N ASN A 44 5.93 9.68 -2.82
CA ASN A 44 7.01 10.35 -3.55
C ASN A 44 8.41 9.85 -3.12
N GLY A 45 8.57 8.53 -3.07
CA GLY A 45 9.82 7.87 -2.68
C GLY A 45 10.15 7.93 -1.18
N LYS A 46 9.37 8.64 -0.35
CA LYS A 46 9.58 8.76 1.10
C LYS A 46 8.60 7.89 1.87
N PRO A 47 8.97 7.31 3.03
CA PRO A 47 8.02 6.62 3.89
C PRO A 47 6.80 7.48 4.21
N SER A 48 5.62 6.87 4.19
CA SER A 48 4.37 7.53 4.57
C SER A 48 4.39 7.87 6.06
N LYS A 49 3.68 8.94 6.44
CA LYS A 49 3.69 9.45 7.81
C LYS A 49 3.11 8.43 8.80
N SER A 50 3.65 8.42 10.02
CA SER A 50 3.04 7.74 11.16
C SER A 50 1.57 8.13 11.32
N GLY A 51 0.73 7.18 11.72
CA GLY A 51 -0.72 7.40 11.83
C GLY A 51 -1.49 7.23 10.51
N THR A 52 -0.81 7.08 9.37
CA THR A 52 -1.48 6.78 8.10
C THR A 52 -2.21 5.43 8.20
N LYS A 53 -3.46 5.40 7.74
CA LYS A 53 -4.30 4.21 7.72
C LYS A 53 -4.08 3.42 6.43
N ILE A 54 -3.79 2.14 6.58
CA ILE A 54 -3.72 1.15 5.49
C ILE A 54 -4.84 0.15 5.69
N ARG A 55 -5.51 -0.24 4.62
CA ARG A 55 -6.59 -1.24 4.67
C ARG A 55 -6.11 -2.55 4.06
N VAL A 56 -6.38 -3.65 4.72
CA VAL A 56 -6.08 -4.99 4.22
C VAL A 56 -7.40 -5.73 4.02
N PHE A 57 -7.63 -6.20 2.80
CA PHE A 57 -8.71 -7.09 2.45
C PHE A 57 -8.15 -8.51 2.30
N ASN A 58 -8.82 -9.53 2.85
CA ASN A 58 -8.40 -10.93 2.64
C ASN A 58 -9.13 -11.57 1.45
N PRO A 59 -8.88 -12.87 1.21
CA PRO A 59 -9.57 -13.64 0.18
C PRO A 59 -11.10 -13.69 0.29
N GLU A 60 -11.67 -13.47 1.47
CA GLU A 60 -13.11 -13.45 1.77
C GLU A 60 -13.69 -12.03 1.87
N ASN A 61 -12.93 -10.99 1.51
CA ASN A 61 -13.32 -9.58 1.56
C ASN A 61 -13.60 -8.95 2.95
N TRP A 62 -13.22 -9.55 4.09
CA TRP A 62 -13.18 -8.76 5.35
C TRP A 62 -12.12 -7.65 5.24
N GLU A 63 -12.33 -6.55 5.94
CA GLU A 63 -11.39 -5.43 6.00
C GLU A 63 -10.74 -5.35 7.38
N LYS A 64 -9.43 -5.12 7.41
CA LYS A 64 -8.67 -4.75 8.61
C LYS A 64 -7.90 -3.46 8.37
N GLU A 65 -8.05 -2.51 9.28
CA GLU A 65 -7.24 -1.29 9.32
C GLU A 65 -5.91 -1.55 10.03
N LEU A 66 -4.82 -1.05 9.45
CA LEU A 66 -3.48 -1.00 10.02
C LEU A 66 -3.03 0.46 10.13
N ILE A 67 -2.36 0.80 11.21
CA ILE A 67 -1.82 2.14 11.44
C ILE A 67 -0.31 2.09 11.29
N LEU A 68 0.24 2.92 10.40
CA LEU A 68 1.68 3.00 10.21
C LEU A 68 2.38 3.59 11.43
N ASN A 69 3.55 3.05 11.75
CA ASN A 69 4.46 3.58 12.76
C ASN A 69 5.33 4.72 12.20
N LYS A 70 6.31 5.18 13.00
CA LYS A 70 7.26 6.25 12.63
C LYS A 70 8.12 5.96 11.39
N ASP A 71 8.30 4.69 11.04
CA ASP A 71 9.12 4.24 9.91
C ASP A 71 8.28 4.03 8.64
N GLY A 72 6.98 4.35 8.69
CA GLY A 72 6.03 4.13 7.61
C GLY A 72 5.62 2.67 7.46
N GLU A 73 5.73 1.89 8.53
CA GLU A 73 5.52 0.44 8.52
C GLU A 73 4.33 0.01 9.39
N ALA A 74 3.66 -1.06 8.98
CA ALA A 74 2.68 -1.78 9.79
C ALA A 74 2.83 -3.29 9.58
N VAL A 75 2.27 -4.08 10.49
CA VAL A 75 2.38 -5.55 10.45
C VAL A 75 1.01 -6.18 10.58
N PHE A 76 0.76 -7.24 9.81
CA PHE A 76 -0.37 -8.13 10.04
C PHE A 76 0.01 -9.60 9.86
N TYR A 77 -0.84 -10.47 10.39
CA TYR A 77 -0.68 -11.91 10.34
C TYR A 77 -1.82 -12.47 9.46
N PRO A 78 -1.52 -12.94 8.24
CA PRO A 78 -2.51 -13.61 7.40
C PRO A 78 -3.06 -14.83 8.13
N THR A 79 -4.38 -14.98 8.13
CA THR A 79 -5.10 -16.09 8.79
C THR A 79 -5.38 -17.25 7.83
N MET A 80 -5.24 -17.04 6.53
CA MET A 80 -5.53 -18.03 5.49
C MET A 80 -4.69 -17.78 4.25
N LYS A 81 -4.60 -18.79 3.38
CA LYS A 81 -3.98 -18.67 2.06
C LYS A 81 -4.92 -17.96 1.10
N GLY A 82 -4.35 -17.27 0.12
CA GLY A 82 -5.08 -16.62 -0.96
C GLY A 82 -4.60 -15.21 -1.25
N LEU A 83 -5.38 -14.49 -2.05
CA LEU A 83 -5.08 -13.13 -2.49
C LEU A 83 -5.53 -12.10 -1.46
N TYR A 84 -4.58 -11.33 -0.93
CA TYR A 84 -4.84 -10.17 -0.09
C TYR A 84 -4.70 -8.89 -0.92
N ILE A 85 -5.50 -7.88 -0.61
CA ILE A 85 -5.38 -6.54 -1.20
C ILE A 85 -5.00 -5.57 -0.08
N ILE A 86 -3.87 -4.90 -0.22
CA ILE A 86 -3.39 -3.88 0.69
C ILE A 86 -3.59 -2.53 0.02
N ARG A 87 -4.39 -1.65 0.63
CA ARG A 87 -4.80 -0.39 0.05
C ARG A 87 -4.34 0.79 0.89
N GLN A 88 -3.78 1.77 0.20
CA GLN A 88 -3.52 3.11 0.73
C GLN A 88 -4.29 4.13 -0.09
N ASP A 89 -5.03 5.02 0.58
CA ASP A 89 -5.58 6.23 -0.02
C ASP A 89 -4.78 7.43 0.50
N TRP A 90 -4.42 8.35 -0.38
CA TRP A 90 -3.69 9.57 -0.02
C TRP A 90 -4.32 10.79 -0.69
N VAL A 91 -4.42 11.88 0.06
CA VAL A 91 -4.90 13.18 -0.44
C VAL A 91 -3.73 14.13 -0.42
N GLU A 92 -3.23 14.50 -1.60
CA GLU A 92 -2.20 15.51 -1.77
C GLU A 92 -2.87 16.90 -1.77
N PRO A 93 -2.60 17.77 -0.78
CA PRO A 93 -3.22 19.09 -0.67
C PRO A 93 -2.55 20.07 -1.65
N VAL A 94 -2.85 19.88 -2.93
CA VAL A 94 -2.37 20.73 -4.03
C VAL A 94 -3.57 21.27 -4.80
N SER A 95 -3.61 22.59 -4.97
CA SER A 95 -4.63 23.27 -5.76
C SER A 95 -4.22 23.43 -7.21
N GLY A 96 -5.18 23.60 -8.11
CA GLY A 96 -4.94 23.90 -9.51
C GLY A 96 -6.23 23.98 -10.31
N ALA A 97 -6.11 24.03 -11.64
CA ALA A 97 -7.25 24.02 -12.55
C ALA A 97 -7.06 22.95 -13.63
N TYR A 98 -8.14 22.24 -13.96
CA TYR A 98 -8.19 21.32 -15.09
C TYR A 98 -9.45 21.60 -15.91
N LYS A 99 -9.30 21.89 -17.21
CA LYS A 99 -10.41 22.29 -18.09
C LYS A 99 -11.29 23.40 -17.48
N ASN A 100 -10.66 24.45 -16.94
CA ASN A 100 -11.31 25.58 -16.25
C ASN A 100 -12.10 25.23 -14.96
N ILE A 101 -11.91 24.03 -14.41
CA ILE A 101 -12.49 23.63 -13.13
C ILE A 101 -11.38 23.62 -12.07
N ASN A 102 -11.56 24.40 -11.01
CA ASN A 102 -10.62 24.47 -9.91
C ASN A 102 -10.73 23.22 -9.01
N TYR A 103 -9.59 22.76 -8.49
CA TYR A 103 -9.51 21.71 -7.48
C TYR A 103 -8.58 22.15 -6.34
N THR A 104 -8.77 21.59 -5.16
CA THR A 104 -8.00 21.88 -3.94
C THR A 104 -7.08 20.73 -3.50
N SER A 105 -7.24 19.57 -4.12
CA SER A 105 -6.42 18.40 -3.83
C SER A 105 -6.36 17.41 -4.99
N LYS A 106 -5.34 16.56 -4.99
CA LYS A 106 -5.26 15.35 -5.82
C LYS A 106 -5.45 14.13 -4.94
N ARG A 107 -6.33 13.23 -5.37
CA ARG A 107 -6.54 11.94 -4.69
C ARG A 107 -5.65 10.89 -5.35
N HIS A 108 -5.05 10.04 -4.54
CA HIS A 108 -4.22 8.93 -4.96
C HIS A 108 -4.71 7.66 -4.26
N ARG A 109 -4.62 6.53 -4.95
CA ARG A 109 -4.95 5.23 -4.38
C ARG A 109 -3.98 4.18 -4.88
N CYS A 110 -3.37 3.45 -3.97
CA CYS A 110 -2.53 2.30 -4.28
C CYS A 110 -3.27 1.03 -3.86
N ASN A 111 -3.40 0.07 -4.78
CA ASN A 111 -3.85 -1.29 -4.50
C ASN A 111 -2.69 -2.25 -4.76
N TYR A 112 -2.16 -2.82 -3.70
CA TYR A 112 -1.12 -3.84 -3.75
C TYR A 112 -1.74 -5.22 -3.53
N TYR A 113 -1.56 -6.10 -4.50
CA TYR A 113 -2.09 -7.46 -4.51
C TYR A 113 -0.97 -8.41 -4.06
N LEU A 114 -1.20 -9.06 -2.92
CA LEU A 114 -0.27 -9.99 -2.28
C LEU A 114 -0.87 -11.39 -2.30
N LEU A 115 -0.25 -12.32 -3.03
CA LEU A 115 -0.60 -13.74 -2.92
C LEU A 115 0.11 -14.35 -1.70
N TYR A 116 -0.65 -14.79 -0.71
CA TYR A 116 -0.14 -15.51 0.46
C TYR A 116 -0.35 -17.02 0.29
N GLN A 117 0.72 -17.80 0.36
CA GLN A 117 0.75 -19.25 0.11
C GLN A 117 1.11 -20.05 1.36
#